data_AF-A0A6A3GXX7-F1
#
_entry.id   AF-A0A6A3GXX7-F1
#
_cell.length_a   1.000
_cell.length_b   1.000
_cell.length_c   1.000
_cell.angle_alpha   90.00
_cell.angle_beta   90.00
_cell.angle_gamma   90.00
#
_symmetry.space_group_name_H-M   'P 1'
#
loop_
_entity.id
_entity.type
_entity.pdbx_description
1 polymer ?
#
loop_
_entity_poly.entity_id
_entity_poly.type
_entity_poly.pdbx_seq_one_letter_code
_entity_poly.pdbx_strand_id
1 'polypeptide(L)'
;MAAPDFLSAIQREEARIDDMRFELVEGGESRRTLEMNSEMRFDLASWSFEDYTNALQYTEIYQSVMGVFPEDVNGEADKINELVDRKYCVAGGNARLMFTVSTDNAVDSLDNEIHGVRNARDANGLLAIHLRGDGGWYRDYYCLVSAYVARKFAVSHGFEMLRRIASRCNVNTMDEWLFEGWFLSELSRQGIEYVEEGLDQLGGQWGQSDVLFFDPTKATIGMRLDRPTWLTPVQWNQGGFDAVFVDKPNALVRFVQVTRADHHSYDHRHFVELLGKLAVHDDWKDVQLKKVQLYFVVPREKLSVFRRPVQSADFQKIFKAHFPRRRQQQRLLEHSWTSCCKIARLR
;
A
#
# COMPACT_ATOMS: atom_id res chain seq x y z
N MET A 1 -39.28 -1.24 2.00
CA MET A 1 -38.13 -1.97 2.60
C MET A 1 -37.47 -1.00 3.57
N ALA A 2 -37.65 -1.23 4.86
CA ALA A 2 -37.20 -0.34 5.93
C ALA A 2 -35.74 -0.65 6.28
N ALA A 3 -34.95 0.39 6.55
CA ALA A 3 -33.59 0.30 7.03
C ALA A 3 -33.54 -0.41 8.40
N PRO A 4 -32.49 -1.18 8.73
CA PRO A 4 -32.33 -1.74 10.06
C PRO A 4 -32.08 -0.61 11.07
N ASP A 5 -32.85 -0.64 12.15
CA ASP A 5 -32.88 0.37 13.21
C ASP A 5 -31.60 0.30 14.07
N PHE A 6 -30.76 1.32 13.98
CA PHE A 6 -29.46 1.44 14.65
C PHE A 6 -29.57 1.29 16.18
N LEU A 7 -30.70 1.71 16.75
CA LEU A 7 -31.00 1.57 18.18
C LEU A 7 -31.17 0.10 18.61
N SER A 8 -31.64 -0.76 17.70
CA SER A 8 -31.79 -2.19 17.98
C SER A 8 -30.46 -2.94 17.99
N ALA A 9 -29.43 -2.42 17.31
CA ALA A 9 -28.08 -2.97 17.35
C ALA A 9 -27.36 -2.59 18.65
N ILE A 10 -27.52 -1.34 19.11
CA ILE A 10 -26.97 -0.87 20.40
C ILE A 10 -27.62 -1.61 21.58
N GLN A 11 -28.94 -1.78 21.56
CA GLN A 11 -29.65 -2.52 22.63
C GLN A 11 -29.29 -4.01 22.70
N ARG A 12 -28.90 -4.63 21.57
CA ARG A 12 -28.40 -6.02 21.57
C ARG A 12 -26.98 -6.13 22.14
N GLU A 13 -26.18 -5.09 22.01
CA GLU A 13 -24.82 -5.04 22.57
C GLU A 13 -24.87 -4.82 24.09
N GLU A 14 -25.80 -3.99 24.59
CA GLU A 14 -26.04 -3.84 26.04
C GLU A 14 -26.49 -5.16 26.69
N ALA A 15 -27.37 -5.93 26.02
CA ALA A 15 -27.79 -7.24 26.50
C ALA A 15 -26.65 -8.28 26.53
N ARG A 16 -25.62 -8.11 25.68
CA ARG A 16 -24.44 -8.97 25.62
C ARG A 16 -23.40 -8.62 26.70
N ILE A 17 -23.37 -7.37 27.13
CA ILE A 17 -22.51 -6.87 28.22
C ILE A 17 -23.04 -7.32 29.58
N ASP A 18 -24.36 -7.41 29.76
CA ASP A 18 -24.96 -7.83 31.04
C ASP A 18 -24.76 -9.34 31.33
N ASP A 19 -24.59 -10.16 30.28
CA ASP A 19 -24.25 -11.59 30.37
C ASP A 19 -22.74 -11.84 30.65
N MET A 20 -21.91 -10.79 30.59
CA MET A 20 -20.51 -10.77 31.03
C MET A 20 -20.35 -10.12 32.41
N ARG A 21 -21.37 -10.19 33.26
CA ARG A 21 -21.23 -9.85 34.68
C ARG A 21 -20.25 -10.83 35.34
N PHE A 22 -19.04 -10.33 35.57
CA PHE A 22 -18.04 -10.95 36.42
C PHE A 22 -18.64 -11.31 37.78
N GLU A 23 -18.79 -12.60 38.06
CA GLU A 23 -18.88 -13.09 39.44
C GLU A 23 -17.53 -12.82 40.10
N LEU A 24 -17.45 -11.76 40.89
CA LEU A 24 -16.36 -11.53 41.82
C LEU A 24 -16.43 -12.62 42.90
N VAL A 25 -15.68 -13.70 42.70
CA VAL A 25 -15.36 -14.64 43.78
C VAL A 25 -14.39 -13.92 44.73
N GLU A 26 -14.93 -13.36 45.80
CA GLU A 26 -14.13 -12.87 46.93
C GLU A 26 -13.43 -14.06 47.60
N GLY A 27 -12.11 -14.14 47.44
CA GLY A 27 -11.32 -15.17 48.09
C GLY A 27 -9.81 -14.97 47.96
N GLY A 28 -9.20 -14.38 48.99
CA GLY A 28 -7.81 -14.66 49.38
C GLY A 28 -6.74 -13.78 48.75
N GLU A 29 -6.11 -12.96 49.60
CA GLU A 29 -4.96 -12.11 49.33
C GLU A 29 -3.83 -12.82 48.57
N SER A 30 -3.60 -12.42 47.32
CA SER A 30 -2.26 -12.37 46.76
C SER A 30 -2.25 -11.37 45.60
N ARG A 31 -1.81 -10.16 45.91
CA ARG A 31 -1.64 -9.03 44.98
C ARG A 31 -0.56 -9.37 43.94
N ARG A 32 -0.91 -10.15 42.92
CA ARG A 32 -0.17 -10.25 41.67
C ARG A 32 -0.61 -9.07 40.81
N THR A 33 0.25 -8.06 40.71
CA THR A 33 0.24 -7.14 39.56
C THR A 33 0.53 -7.97 38.32
N LEU A 34 -0.52 -8.59 37.77
CA LEU A 34 -0.54 -9.10 36.40
C LEU A 34 -0.46 -7.86 35.49
N GLU A 35 0.55 -7.84 34.64
CA GLU A 35 0.69 -6.84 33.59
C GLU A 35 -0.57 -6.88 32.71
N MET A 36 -1.44 -5.88 32.89
CA MET A 36 -2.71 -5.69 32.19
C MET A 36 -2.61 -5.62 30.65
N ASN A 37 -1.39 -5.67 30.10
CA ASN A 37 -1.12 -5.51 28.68
C ASN A 37 -1.26 -6.80 27.86
N SER A 38 -1.24 -8.00 28.48
CA SER A 38 -1.33 -9.27 27.74
C SER A 38 -2.72 -9.93 27.77
N GLU A 39 -3.58 -9.61 28.74
CA GLU A 39 -4.84 -10.35 28.97
C GLU A 39 -6.11 -9.68 28.41
N MET A 40 -6.02 -8.45 27.88
CA MET A 40 -7.15 -7.80 27.17
C MET A 40 -6.90 -7.71 25.66
N ARG A 41 -6.61 -8.86 25.02
CA ARG A 41 -6.82 -8.99 23.58
C ARG A 41 -8.29 -9.38 23.36
N PHE A 42 -9.15 -8.37 23.28
CA PHE A 42 -10.48 -8.59 22.71
C PHE A 42 -10.30 -8.92 21.24
N ASP A 43 -10.74 -10.10 20.81
CA ASP A 43 -10.85 -10.48 19.40
C ASP A 43 -12.00 -9.67 18.78
N LEU A 44 -11.75 -8.38 18.56
CA LEU A 44 -12.66 -7.47 17.92
C LEU A 44 -12.59 -7.68 16.41
N ALA A 45 -13.76 -7.79 15.78
CA ALA A 45 -13.87 -7.81 14.34
C ALA A 45 -13.18 -6.56 13.76
N SER A 46 -12.33 -6.80 12.77
CA SER A 46 -11.70 -5.78 11.96
C SER A 46 -12.72 -5.09 11.07
N TRP A 47 -12.50 -3.80 10.84
CA TRP A 47 -13.41 -2.95 10.08
C TRP A 47 -13.01 -2.93 8.61
N SER A 48 -13.99 -2.97 7.73
CA SER A 48 -13.79 -2.76 6.30
C SER A 48 -13.63 -1.29 5.97
N PHE A 49 -13.20 -0.99 4.74
CA PHE A 49 -13.18 0.37 4.22
C PHE A 49 -14.55 1.07 4.36
N GLU A 50 -15.63 0.35 4.04
CA GLU A 50 -17.01 0.84 4.13
C GLU A 50 -17.41 1.13 5.59
N ASP A 51 -16.98 0.32 6.54
CA ASP A 51 -17.27 0.55 7.96
C ASP A 51 -16.64 1.87 8.44
N TYR A 52 -15.40 2.14 8.03
CA TYR A 52 -14.71 3.39 8.38
C TYR A 52 -15.36 4.61 7.72
N THR A 53 -15.67 4.56 6.43
CA THR A 53 -16.30 5.70 5.74
C THR A 53 -17.70 5.97 6.29
N ASN A 54 -18.47 4.94 6.62
CA ASN A 54 -19.77 5.08 7.28
C ASN A 54 -19.63 5.69 8.68
N ALA A 55 -18.65 5.26 9.48
CA ALA A 55 -18.45 5.82 10.82
C ALA A 55 -18.02 7.29 10.80
N LEU A 56 -17.23 7.71 9.81
CA LEU A 56 -16.81 9.10 9.68
C LEU A 56 -17.89 10.03 9.12
N GLN A 57 -19.05 9.52 8.69
CA GLN A 57 -20.22 10.36 8.41
C GLN A 57 -20.84 10.94 9.69
N TYR A 58 -20.58 10.33 10.85
CA TYR A 58 -21.04 10.84 12.14
C TYR A 58 -20.09 11.94 12.65
N THR A 59 -20.64 13.13 12.88
CA THR A 59 -19.86 14.33 13.19
C THR A 59 -19.05 14.18 14.48
N GLU A 60 -19.60 13.51 15.49
CA GLU A 60 -18.92 13.27 16.77
C GLU A 60 -17.69 12.38 16.60
N ILE A 61 -17.82 11.30 15.82
CA ILE A 61 -16.71 10.39 15.53
C ILE A 61 -15.65 11.14 14.72
N TYR A 62 -16.05 11.79 13.64
CA TYR A 62 -15.15 12.58 12.80
C TYR A 62 -14.35 13.58 13.63
N GLN A 63 -15.01 14.45 14.40
CA GLN A 63 -14.33 15.44 15.24
C GLN A 63 -13.36 14.81 16.25
N SER A 64 -13.66 13.61 16.76
CA SER A 64 -12.79 12.92 17.71
C SER A 64 -11.52 12.32 17.09
N VAL A 65 -11.52 12.00 15.79
CA VAL A 65 -10.42 11.29 15.13
C VAL A 65 -9.69 12.10 14.06
N MET A 66 -10.21 13.26 13.64
CA MET A 66 -9.60 14.05 12.55
C MET A 66 -8.14 14.46 12.82
N GLY A 67 -7.76 14.63 14.09
CA GLY A 67 -6.37 14.95 14.47
C GLY A 67 -5.34 13.87 14.11
N VAL A 68 -5.78 12.65 13.77
CA VAL A 68 -4.88 11.56 13.36
C VAL A 68 -4.86 11.29 11.85
N PHE A 69 -5.63 12.03 11.06
CA PHE A 69 -5.62 11.95 9.59
C PHE A 69 -4.70 13.03 8.99
N PRO A 70 -4.09 12.78 7.82
CA PRO A 70 -3.20 13.74 7.16
C PRO A 70 -3.98 14.92 6.55
N GLU A 71 -3.78 16.12 7.13
CA GLU A 71 -4.34 17.45 6.81
C GLU A 71 -5.87 17.58 6.68
N ASP A 72 -6.36 18.75 7.10
CA ASP A 72 -7.76 19.01 7.41
C ASP A 72 -8.60 19.20 6.14
N VAL A 73 -9.51 18.27 5.91
CA VAL A 73 -10.36 18.28 4.73
C VAL A 73 -11.79 18.52 5.19
N ASN A 74 -12.30 19.74 4.99
CA ASN A 74 -13.69 20.12 5.27
C ASN A 74 -14.64 19.01 4.81
N GLY A 75 -15.41 18.45 5.76
CA GLY A 75 -16.07 17.13 5.72
C GLY A 75 -17.13 16.89 4.64
N GLU A 76 -16.81 17.10 3.37
CA GLU A 76 -17.57 16.55 2.25
C GLU A 76 -17.30 15.05 2.13
N ALA A 77 -18.29 14.25 1.71
CA ALA A 77 -18.18 12.78 1.69
C ALA A 77 -17.03 12.26 0.80
N ASP A 78 -16.81 12.87 -0.38
CA ASP A 78 -15.72 12.50 -1.28
C ASP A 78 -14.34 12.71 -0.65
N LYS A 79 -14.24 13.77 0.16
CA LYS A 79 -13.05 14.13 0.92
C LYS A 79 -12.80 13.17 2.09
N ILE A 80 -13.86 12.71 2.76
CA ILE A 80 -13.77 11.67 3.80
C ILE A 80 -13.27 10.35 3.20
N ASN A 81 -13.84 9.94 2.06
CA ASN A 81 -13.42 8.71 1.38
C ASN A 81 -11.94 8.77 0.99
N GLU A 82 -11.47 9.91 0.48
CA GLU A 82 -10.05 10.11 0.15
C GLU A 82 -9.16 10.04 1.39
N LEU A 83 -9.56 10.65 2.52
CA LEU A 83 -8.82 10.57 3.79
C LEU A 83 -8.73 9.14 4.32
N VAL A 84 -9.85 8.40 4.30
CA VAL A 84 -9.89 7.00 4.72
C VAL A 84 -9.03 6.16 3.80
N ASP A 85 -9.13 6.31 2.48
CA ASP A 85 -8.39 5.50 1.50
C ASP A 85 -6.89 5.59 1.71
N ARG A 86 -6.38 6.82 1.86
CA ARG A 86 -4.96 7.10 2.12
C ARG A 86 -4.45 6.36 3.36
N LYS A 87 -5.22 6.36 4.44
CA LYS A 87 -4.83 5.73 5.70
C LYS A 87 -5.11 4.22 5.71
N TYR A 88 -6.17 3.77 5.05
CA TYR A 88 -6.60 2.38 4.96
C TYR A 88 -5.57 1.52 4.23
N CYS A 89 -4.82 2.09 3.28
CA CYS A 89 -3.67 1.39 2.70
C CYS A 89 -2.65 0.89 3.76
N VAL A 90 -2.48 1.64 4.85
CA VAL A 90 -1.54 1.31 5.93
C VAL A 90 -2.26 0.60 7.07
N ALA A 91 -3.28 1.22 7.65
CA ALA A 91 -3.99 0.73 8.82
C ALA A 91 -4.92 -0.45 8.51
N GLY A 92 -5.49 -0.46 7.30
CA GLY A 92 -6.49 -1.40 6.81
C GLY A 92 -7.49 -1.82 7.87
N GLY A 93 -7.61 -3.12 8.14
CA GLY A 93 -8.60 -3.64 9.09
C GLY A 93 -8.42 -3.26 10.56
N ASN A 94 -7.29 -2.64 10.94
CA ASN A 94 -6.98 -2.33 12.32
C ASN A 94 -7.50 -0.95 12.74
N ALA A 95 -8.63 -0.94 13.46
CA ALA A 95 -9.30 0.29 13.88
C ALA A 95 -8.45 1.15 14.83
N ARG A 96 -7.56 0.55 15.63
CA ARG A 96 -6.63 1.32 16.47
C ARG A 96 -5.66 2.09 15.60
N LEU A 97 -5.06 1.43 14.60
CA LEU A 97 -4.18 2.12 13.65
C LEU A 97 -4.94 3.18 12.83
N MET A 98 -6.21 2.95 12.52
CA MET A 98 -7.05 3.89 11.78
C MET A 98 -7.41 5.15 12.59
N PHE A 99 -7.81 5.00 13.86
CA PHE A 99 -8.42 6.11 14.62
C PHE A 99 -7.60 6.67 15.77
N THR A 100 -6.53 6.00 16.21
CA THR A 100 -5.80 6.42 17.44
C THR A 100 -4.42 7.00 17.18
N VAL A 101 -3.81 6.73 16.04
CA VAL A 101 -2.43 7.13 15.74
C VAL A 101 -2.31 7.72 14.34
N SER A 102 -1.31 8.57 14.11
CA SER A 102 -1.01 9.10 12.77
C SER A 102 -0.59 7.99 11.79
N THR A 103 -0.62 8.26 10.49
CA THR A 103 -0.15 7.31 9.48
C THR A 103 1.32 6.92 9.68
N ASP A 104 2.19 7.87 10.04
CA ASP A 104 3.61 7.60 10.35
C ASP A 104 3.74 6.64 11.54
N ASN A 105 2.99 6.86 12.62
CA ASN A 105 3.02 5.96 13.78
C ASN A 105 2.43 4.57 13.47
N ALA A 106 1.43 4.50 12.57
CA ALA A 106 0.89 3.22 12.11
C ALA A 106 1.92 2.45 11.28
N VAL A 107 2.68 3.14 10.42
CA VAL A 107 3.82 2.57 9.69
C VAL A 107 4.86 2.01 10.66
N ASP A 108 5.30 2.80 11.64
CA ASP A 108 6.31 2.38 12.61
C ASP A 108 5.84 1.17 13.44
N SER A 109 4.57 1.15 13.86
CA SER A 109 3.98 0.03 14.59
C SER A 109 3.99 -1.24 13.75
N LEU A 110 3.58 -1.16 12.48
CA LEU A 110 3.54 -2.30 11.57
C LEU A 110 4.94 -2.76 11.18
N ASP A 111 5.90 -1.87 11.01
CA ASP A 111 7.30 -2.21 10.74
C ASP A 111 7.93 -3.01 11.88
N ASN A 112 7.66 -2.62 13.12
CA ASN A 112 8.10 -3.36 14.30
C ASN A 112 7.46 -4.77 14.37
N GLU A 113 6.15 -4.87 14.11
CA GLU A 113 5.43 -6.14 14.07
C GLU A 113 5.99 -7.05 12.97
N ILE A 114 6.19 -6.51 11.76
CA ILE A 114 6.80 -7.23 10.62
C ILE A 114 8.19 -7.72 11.00
N HIS A 115 9.03 -6.87 11.59
CA HIS A 115 10.40 -7.24 12.00
C HIS A 115 10.42 -8.34 13.06
N GLY A 116 9.36 -8.45 13.88
CA GLY A 116 9.21 -9.48 14.91
C GLY A 116 8.85 -10.87 14.36
N VAL A 117 8.31 -10.96 13.14
CA VAL A 117 7.87 -12.25 12.58
C VAL A 117 9.06 -13.14 12.26
N ARG A 118 9.08 -14.35 12.82
CA ARG A 118 10.10 -15.38 12.52
C ARG A 118 9.51 -16.50 11.68
N ASN A 119 8.24 -16.81 11.89
CA ASN A 119 7.48 -17.81 11.14
C ASN A 119 6.08 -17.30 10.78
N ALA A 120 5.47 -17.91 9.76
CA ALA A 120 4.10 -17.58 9.34
C ALA A 120 3.04 -17.72 10.45
N ARG A 121 3.35 -18.42 11.55
CA ARG A 121 2.48 -18.55 12.74
C ARG A 121 2.50 -17.34 13.66
N ASP A 122 3.58 -16.56 13.59
CA ASP A 122 3.80 -15.40 14.47
C ASP A 122 3.16 -14.13 13.91
N ALA A 123 2.62 -14.19 12.69
CA ALA A 123 2.05 -13.06 11.96
C ALA A 123 0.63 -12.67 12.41
N ASN A 124 0.14 -13.13 13.57
CA ASN A 124 -1.24 -12.89 13.99
C ASN A 124 -1.58 -11.40 14.12
N GLY A 125 -0.65 -10.55 14.59
CA GLY A 125 -0.87 -9.09 14.67
C GLY A 125 -0.83 -8.37 13.32
N LEU A 126 -0.49 -9.10 12.24
CA LEU A 126 -0.55 -8.62 10.85
C LEU A 126 -1.82 -9.09 10.13
N LEU A 127 -2.74 -9.75 10.83
CA LEU A 127 -4.00 -10.24 10.28
C LEU A 127 -5.17 -9.37 10.74
N ALA A 128 -6.14 -9.20 9.85
CA ALA A 128 -7.46 -8.67 10.13
C ALA A 128 -8.48 -9.83 10.13
N ILE A 129 -9.47 -9.74 11.03
CA ILE A 129 -10.53 -10.73 11.23
C ILE A 129 -11.87 -10.09 10.90
N HIS A 130 -12.50 -10.45 9.79
CA HIS A 130 -13.83 -9.96 9.44
C HIS A 130 -14.88 -11.04 9.72
N LEU A 131 -16.07 -10.61 10.12
CA LEU A 131 -17.21 -11.51 10.32
C LEU A 131 -18.07 -11.52 9.06
N ARG A 132 -18.21 -12.68 8.42
CA ARG A 132 -19.15 -12.86 7.31
C ARG A 132 -20.35 -13.66 7.77
N GLY A 133 -21.53 -13.07 7.70
CA GLY A 133 -22.79 -13.77 7.93
C GLY A 133 -23.17 -14.60 6.71
N ASP A 134 -23.33 -15.91 6.89
CA ASP A 134 -23.97 -16.78 5.90
C ASP A 134 -25.04 -17.62 6.59
N GLY A 135 -26.31 -17.42 6.22
CA GLY A 135 -27.43 -18.24 6.70
C GLY A 135 -27.62 -18.33 8.21
N GLY A 136 -27.28 -17.28 8.98
CA GLY A 136 -27.47 -17.24 10.44
C GLY A 136 -26.26 -17.69 11.28
N TRP A 137 -25.15 -18.06 10.64
CA TRP A 137 -23.87 -18.33 11.31
C TRP A 137 -22.82 -17.31 10.86
N TYR A 138 -22.15 -16.67 11.80
CA TYR A 138 -20.98 -15.84 11.51
C TYR A 138 -19.77 -16.77 11.38
N ARG A 139 -19.05 -16.68 10.25
CA ARG A 139 -17.71 -17.28 10.13
C ARG A 139 -16.67 -16.18 10.13
N ASP A 140 -15.62 -16.43 10.90
CA ASP A 140 -14.42 -15.60 10.91
C ASP A 140 -13.68 -15.75 9.59
N TYR A 141 -13.28 -14.61 9.05
CA TYR A 141 -12.47 -14.52 7.86
C TYR A 141 -11.17 -13.75 8.17
N TYR A 142 -10.03 -14.35 7.85
CA TYR A 142 -8.70 -13.78 8.08
C TYR A 142 -8.10 -13.23 6.78
N CYS A 143 -7.68 -11.98 6.74
CA CYS A 143 -6.81 -11.40 5.69
C CYS A 143 -5.56 -10.78 6.29
N LEU A 144 -4.60 -10.40 5.45
CA LEU A 144 -3.62 -9.40 5.89
C LEU A 144 -4.33 -8.10 6.24
N VAL A 145 -3.82 -7.45 7.28
CA VAL A 145 -4.40 -6.21 7.79
C VAL A 145 -4.43 -5.11 6.73
N SER A 146 -3.43 -5.01 5.84
CA SER A 146 -3.37 -3.96 4.82
C SER A 146 -2.42 -4.27 3.64
N ALA A 147 -2.57 -3.48 2.56
CA ALA A 147 -1.71 -3.54 1.38
C ALA A 147 -0.25 -3.19 1.70
N TYR A 148 -0.04 -2.23 2.60
CA TYR A 148 1.29 -1.88 3.10
C TYR A 148 1.99 -3.09 3.71
N VAL A 149 1.28 -3.83 4.58
CA VAL A 149 1.84 -5.03 5.22
C VAL A 149 2.21 -6.07 4.19
N ALA A 150 1.36 -6.34 3.20
CA ALA A 150 1.68 -7.31 2.14
C ALA A 150 3.00 -6.96 1.43
N ARG A 151 3.14 -5.72 0.96
CA ARG A 151 4.34 -5.26 0.23
C ARG A 151 5.58 -5.24 1.12
N LYS A 152 5.50 -4.63 2.30
CA LYS A 152 6.63 -4.48 3.22
C LYS A 152 7.11 -5.82 3.75
N PHE A 153 6.17 -6.72 4.04
CA PHE A 153 6.48 -8.08 4.47
C PHE A 153 7.15 -8.88 3.35
N ALA A 154 6.68 -8.77 2.10
CA ALA A 154 7.31 -9.47 0.96
C ALA A 154 8.76 -9.03 0.74
N VAL A 155 9.02 -7.73 0.78
CA VAL A 155 10.39 -7.19 0.63
C VAL A 155 11.29 -7.68 1.77
N SER A 156 10.79 -7.67 3.00
CA SER A 156 11.58 -8.00 4.20
C SER A 156 11.84 -9.50 4.36
N HIS A 157 10.79 -10.33 4.22
CA HIS A 157 10.84 -11.77 4.51
C HIS A 157 10.81 -12.67 3.27
N GLY A 158 10.62 -12.08 2.09
CA GLY A 158 10.49 -12.79 0.82
C GLY A 158 9.05 -13.23 0.54
N PHE A 159 8.74 -13.33 -0.74
CA PHE A 159 7.41 -13.69 -1.24
C PHE A 159 6.92 -15.06 -0.73
N GLU A 160 7.81 -16.04 -0.56
CA GLU A 160 7.44 -17.37 -0.08
C GLU A 160 6.86 -17.35 1.35
N MET A 161 7.39 -16.49 2.24
CA MET A 161 6.83 -16.34 3.57
C MET A 161 5.45 -15.65 3.51
N LEU A 162 5.32 -14.62 2.68
CA LEU A 162 4.05 -13.94 2.43
C LEU A 162 2.99 -14.93 1.92
N ARG A 163 3.35 -15.78 0.95
CA ARG A 163 2.47 -16.82 0.37
C ARG A 163 1.99 -17.82 1.42
N ARG A 164 2.85 -18.21 2.37
CA ARG A 164 2.48 -19.11 3.48
C ARG A 164 1.53 -18.48 4.49
N ILE A 165 1.61 -17.16 4.70
CA ILE A 165 0.63 -16.43 5.53
C ILE A 165 -0.69 -16.33 4.76
N ALA A 166 -0.62 -15.92 3.50
CA ALA A 166 -1.79 -15.76 2.64
C ALA A 166 -2.57 -17.05 2.44
N SER A 167 -1.92 -18.22 2.38
CA SER A 167 -2.62 -19.51 2.28
C SER A 167 -3.43 -19.88 3.51
N ARG A 168 -3.26 -19.16 4.64
CA ARG A 168 -4.08 -19.28 5.85
C ARG A 168 -5.26 -18.30 5.86
N CYS A 169 -5.25 -17.33 4.96
CA CYS A 169 -6.31 -16.35 4.78
C CYS A 169 -7.40 -16.95 3.87
N ASN A 170 -8.56 -17.29 4.42
CA ASN A 170 -9.64 -18.01 3.70
C ASN A 170 -10.44 -17.17 2.66
N VAL A 171 -9.89 -16.09 2.07
CA VAL A 171 -10.53 -15.29 0.98
C VAL A 171 -9.45 -14.72 0.05
N ASN A 172 -9.95 -14.42 -1.14
CA ASN A 172 -9.24 -13.95 -2.32
C ASN A 172 -8.83 -12.47 -2.31
N THR A 173 -8.89 -11.75 -1.18
CA THR A 173 -8.43 -10.33 -1.13
C THR A 173 -6.92 -10.18 -1.30
N MET A 174 -6.20 -11.30 -1.18
CA MET A 174 -4.76 -11.37 -1.32
C MET A 174 -4.29 -11.28 -2.79
N ASP A 175 -5.18 -11.39 -3.76
CA ASP A 175 -4.79 -11.66 -5.15
C ASP A 175 -4.04 -10.50 -5.84
N GLU A 176 -4.38 -9.25 -5.55
CA GLU A 176 -3.69 -8.07 -6.12
C GLU A 176 -2.43 -7.72 -5.31
N TRP A 177 -2.55 -7.67 -3.98
CA TRP A 177 -1.44 -7.37 -3.09
C TRP A 177 -0.34 -8.43 -3.09
N LEU A 178 -0.68 -9.70 -3.37
CA LEU A 178 0.31 -10.76 -3.58
C LEU A 178 1.10 -10.54 -4.86
N PHE A 179 0.47 -10.03 -5.92
CA PHE A 179 1.18 -9.79 -7.18
C PHE A 179 2.19 -8.63 -7.04
N GLU A 180 1.80 -7.55 -6.39
CA GLU A 180 2.71 -6.47 -6.03
C GLU A 180 3.79 -6.90 -5.03
N GLY A 181 3.40 -7.63 -3.98
CA GLY A 181 4.33 -8.17 -3.00
C GLY A 181 5.36 -9.09 -3.63
N TRP A 182 4.93 -9.97 -4.52
CA TRP A 182 5.82 -10.78 -5.37
C TRP A 182 6.76 -9.88 -6.14
N PHE A 183 6.23 -8.96 -6.96
CA PHE A 183 7.02 -8.07 -7.80
C PHE A 183 8.12 -7.34 -7.01
N LEU A 184 7.76 -6.71 -5.89
CA LEU A 184 8.72 -5.98 -5.05
C LEU A 184 9.73 -6.91 -4.37
N SER A 185 9.31 -8.09 -3.90
CA SER A 185 10.20 -9.11 -3.36
C SER A 185 11.23 -9.55 -4.40
N GLU A 186 10.80 -9.82 -5.63
CA GLU A 186 11.68 -10.24 -6.71
C GLU A 186 12.74 -9.20 -7.04
N LEU A 187 12.34 -7.93 -7.18
CA LEU A 187 13.27 -6.81 -7.37
C LEU A 187 14.35 -6.74 -6.28
N SER A 188 13.96 -6.97 -5.02
CA SER A 188 14.88 -6.90 -3.88
C SER A 188 15.83 -8.09 -3.74
N ARG A 189 15.45 -9.28 -4.23
CA ARG A 189 16.16 -10.55 -3.92
C ARG A 189 16.89 -11.17 -5.10
N GLN A 190 16.29 -11.20 -6.29
CA GLN A 190 16.85 -11.90 -7.45
C GLN A 190 16.79 -11.14 -8.78
N GLY A 191 16.02 -10.05 -8.83
CA GLY A 191 15.68 -9.35 -10.06
C GLY A 191 14.56 -10.04 -10.83
N ILE A 192 14.13 -9.43 -11.93
CA ILE A 192 12.98 -9.87 -12.72
C ILE A 192 13.39 -9.98 -14.18
N GLU A 193 13.23 -11.17 -14.76
CA GLU A 193 13.24 -11.32 -16.21
C GLU A 193 11.89 -10.89 -16.76
N TYR A 194 11.87 -10.23 -17.92
CA TYR A 194 10.63 -9.80 -18.52
C TYR A 194 10.56 -10.05 -20.02
N VAL A 195 9.35 -10.08 -20.54
CA VAL A 195 9.02 -10.13 -21.97
C VAL A 195 8.29 -8.83 -22.33
N GLU A 196 8.62 -8.22 -23.47
CA GLU A 196 7.92 -7.02 -23.93
C GLU A 196 6.68 -7.39 -24.75
N GLU A 197 5.67 -6.54 -24.73
CA GLU A 197 4.46 -6.70 -25.53
C GLU A 197 4.76 -6.95 -27.01
N GLY A 198 4.14 -7.98 -27.60
CA GLY A 198 4.32 -8.35 -29.01
C GLY A 198 5.58 -9.17 -29.30
N LEU A 199 6.36 -9.54 -28.28
CA LEU A 199 7.50 -10.46 -28.41
C LEU A 199 7.25 -11.72 -27.57
N ASP A 200 7.61 -12.89 -28.11
CA ASP A 200 7.59 -14.16 -27.35
C ASP A 200 8.93 -14.47 -26.66
N GLN A 201 9.97 -13.68 -26.98
CA GLN A 201 11.32 -13.85 -26.48
C GLN A 201 11.59 -12.94 -25.28
N LEU A 202 12.58 -13.31 -24.47
CA LEU A 202 13.00 -12.56 -23.30
C LEU A 202 13.42 -11.14 -23.73
N GLY A 203 12.69 -10.13 -23.26
CA GLY A 203 12.92 -8.73 -23.59
C GLY A 203 14.02 -8.07 -22.74
N GLY A 204 14.43 -8.72 -21.65
CA GLY A 204 15.55 -8.31 -20.81
C GLY A 204 15.36 -8.70 -19.34
N GLN A 205 16.19 -8.11 -18.48
CA GLN A 205 16.16 -8.33 -17.04
C GLN A 205 16.28 -7.00 -16.29
N TRP A 206 15.49 -6.86 -15.23
CA TRP A 206 15.72 -5.90 -14.16
C TRP A 206 16.57 -6.58 -13.09
N GLY A 207 17.77 -6.05 -12.87
CA GLY A 207 18.68 -6.59 -11.86
C GLY A 207 18.15 -6.41 -10.45
N GLN A 208 18.69 -7.20 -9.53
CA GLN A 208 18.44 -7.07 -8.10
C GLN A 208 18.94 -5.71 -7.59
N SER A 209 18.14 -5.04 -6.77
CA SER A 209 18.46 -3.74 -6.17
C SER A 209 17.59 -3.50 -4.95
N ASP A 210 18.02 -2.65 -4.02
CA ASP A 210 17.25 -2.32 -2.82
C ASP A 210 15.88 -1.73 -3.17
N VAL A 211 14.88 -2.09 -2.37
CA VAL A 211 13.51 -1.55 -2.46
C VAL A 211 13.24 -0.76 -1.19
N LEU A 212 13.16 0.57 -1.31
CA LEU A 212 12.94 1.48 -0.20
C LEU A 212 11.51 2.03 -0.23
N PHE A 213 10.88 2.04 0.94
CA PHE A 213 9.55 2.61 1.11
C PHE A 213 9.67 4.10 1.42
N PHE A 214 8.95 4.93 0.67
CA PHE A 214 8.93 6.38 0.89
C PHE A 214 7.51 6.92 0.93
N ASP A 215 7.30 8.03 1.61
CA ASP A 215 6.01 8.72 1.59
C ASP A 215 6.00 9.75 0.45
N PRO A 216 5.21 9.54 -0.62
CA PRO A 216 5.13 10.47 -1.73
C PRO A 216 4.45 11.78 -1.35
N THR A 217 3.79 11.91 -0.19
CA THR A 217 3.16 13.15 0.26
C THR A 217 4.15 14.12 0.90
N LYS A 218 5.27 13.60 1.41
CA LYS A 218 6.30 14.43 2.04
C LYS A 218 6.95 15.33 0.98
N ALA A 219 7.26 16.57 1.36
CA ALA A 219 7.80 17.57 0.42
C ALA A 219 9.15 17.17 -0.19
N THR A 220 9.92 16.31 0.49
CA THR A 220 11.23 15.85 0.07
C THR A 220 11.37 14.34 0.24
N ILE A 221 12.29 13.74 -0.51
CA ILE A 221 12.68 12.33 -0.36
C ILE A 221 13.79 12.29 0.71
N GLY A 222 13.49 11.74 1.89
CA GLY A 222 14.38 11.77 3.06
C GLY A 222 15.43 10.66 3.13
N MET A 223 15.83 10.08 1.99
CA MET A 223 16.73 8.92 1.93
C MET A 223 17.80 9.09 0.87
N ARG A 224 18.97 8.47 1.05
CA ARG A 224 20.07 8.51 0.08
C ARG A 224 19.70 7.76 -1.20
N LEU A 225 19.99 8.39 -2.34
CA LEU A 225 19.73 7.89 -3.70
C LEU A 225 21.02 7.90 -4.55
N ASP A 226 22.14 7.57 -3.92
CA ASP A 226 23.48 7.57 -4.52
C ASP A 226 23.79 6.32 -5.35
N ARG A 227 23.06 5.24 -5.12
CA ARG A 227 23.12 3.98 -5.87
C ARG A 227 21.81 3.70 -6.62
N PRO A 228 21.84 2.85 -7.67
CA PRO A 228 20.61 2.42 -8.33
C PRO A 228 19.68 1.75 -7.32
N THR A 229 18.44 2.23 -7.21
CA THR A 229 17.50 1.85 -6.13
C THR A 229 16.06 1.90 -6.63
N TRP A 230 15.24 0.98 -6.15
CA TRP A 230 13.79 1.02 -6.31
C TRP A 230 13.15 1.75 -5.13
N LEU A 231 12.24 2.67 -5.41
CA LEU A 231 11.38 3.31 -4.43
C LEU A 231 9.95 2.82 -4.63
N THR A 232 9.24 2.57 -3.54
CA THR A 232 7.81 2.21 -3.56
C THR A 232 7.05 3.08 -2.56
N PRO A 233 5.88 3.63 -2.91
CA PRO A 233 5.15 4.51 -2.01
C PRO A 233 4.57 3.74 -0.83
N VAL A 234 4.65 4.30 0.38
CA VAL A 234 4.02 3.71 1.58
C VAL A 234 2.50 3.61 1.42
N GLN A 235 1.87 4.62 0.81
CA GLN A 235 0.43 4.71 0.61
C GLN A 235 0.06 4.34 -0.84
N TRP A 236 -1.05 3.62 -1.00
CA TRP A 236 -1.63 3.23 -2.28
C TRP A 236 -2.25 4.46 -2.96
N ASN A 237 -2.21 4.48 -4.29
CA ASN A 237 -2.90 5.45 -5.15
C ASN A 237 -2.50 6.94 -5.01
N GLN A 238 -1.44 7.28 -4.26
CA GLN A 238 -0.91 8.64 -4.16
C GLN A 238 0.18 8.97 -5.20
N GLY A 239 0.52 8.02 -6.06
CA GLY A 239 1.68 8.09 -6.95
C GLY A 239 1.40 7.81 -8.43
N GLY A 240 0.29 7.17 -8.76
CA GLY A 240 0.10 6.60 -10.09
C GLY A 240 1.17 5.57 -10.50
N PHE A 241 2.01 5.10 -9.57
CA PHE A 241 3.04 4.07 -9.77
C PHE A 241 3.23 3.25 -8.50
N ASP A 242 3.60 1.98 -8.65
CA ASP A 242 3.82 1.03 -7.55
C ASP A 242 5.31 0.89 -7.21
N ALA A 243 6.16 1.13 -8.20
CA ALA A 243 7.60 1.21 -8.02
C ALA A 243 8.24 2.22 -8.99
N VAL A 244 9.32 2.84 -8.55
CA VAL A 244 10.16 3.72 -9.38
C VAL A 244 11.62 3.40 -9.18
N PHE A 245 12.32 3.06 -10.25
CA PHE A 245 13.75 2.87 -10.24
C PHE A 245 14.45 4.18 -10.54
N VAL A 246 15.38 4.57 -9.67
CA VAL A 246 16.24 5.73 -9.84
C VAL A 246 17.68 5.25 -10.03
N ASP A 247 18.29 5.62 -11.14
CA ASP A 247 19.64 5.18 -11.53
C ASP A 247 20.46 6.39 -11.98
N LYS A 248 21.20 6.95 -11.01
CA LYS A 248 22.04 8.14 -11.19
C LYS A 248 23.15 7.92 -12.22
N PRO A 249 23.93 6.82 -12.19
CA PRO A 249 24.95 6.53 -13.21
C PRO A 249 24.42 6.59 -14.65
N ASN A 250 23.22 6.08 -14.89
CA ASN A 250 22.60 6.08 -16.22
C ASN A 250 21.67 7.28 -16.46
N ALA A 251 21.52 8.17 -15.48
CA ALA A 251 20.57 9.28 -15.47
C ALA A 251 19.16 8.84 -15.91
N LEU A 252 18.70 7.74 -15.34
CA LEU A 252 17.47 7.04 -15.69
C LEU A 252 16.49 7.08 -14.51
N VAL A 253 15.24 7.42 -14.81
CA VAL A 253 14.10 7.17 -13.93
C VAL A 253 13.13 6.24 -14.64
N ARG A 254 12.68 5.19 -13.97
CA ARG A 254 11.74 4.22 -14.54
C ARG A 254 10.59 4.00 -13.59
N PHE A 255 9.40 4.43 -13.99
CA PHE A 255 8.17 4.15 -13.30
C PHE A 255 7.60 2.80 -13.71
N VAL A 256 6.99 2.11 -12.76
CA VAL A 256 6.31 0.83 -12.95
C VAL A 256 4.94 0.88 -12.28
N GLN A 257 3.93 0.50 -13.02
CA GLN A 257 2.59 0.18 -12.54
C GLN A 257 2.39 -1.33 -12.64
N VAL A 258 2.12 -1.99 -11.52
CA VAL A 258 1.86 -3.42 -11.42
C VAL A 258 0.35 -3.58 -11.33
N THR A 259 -0.26 -4.34 -12.24
CA THR A 259 -1.71 -4.51 -12.21
C THR A 259 -2.18 -5.85 -12.75
N ARG A 260 -3.26 -6.34 -12.16
CA ARG A 260 -4.03 -7.48 -12.67
C ARG A 260 -5.30 -7.04 -13.41
N ALA A 261 -5.63 -5.76 -13.36
CA ALA A 261 -6.81 -5.19 -13.99
C ALA A 261 -6.61 -5.06 -15.51
N ASP A 262 -7.72 -5.11 -16.26
CA ASP A 262 -7.70 -4.96 -17.72
C ASP A 262 -7.49 -3.49 -18.15
N HIS A 263 -7.75 -2.56 -17.22
CA HIS A 263 -7.56 -1.12 -17.35
C HIS A 263 -7.01 -0.54 -16.05
N HIS A 264 -6.20 0.50 -16.14
CA HIS A 264 -5.64 1.18 -14.98
C HIS A 264 -5.82 2.70 -15.09
N SER A 265 -5.98 3.39 -13.97
CA SER A 265 -5.95 4.84 -13.94
C SER A 265 -4.52 5.36 -14.22
N TYR A 266 -4.44 6.50 -14.89
CA TYR A 266 -3.18 7.20 -15.15
C TYR A 266 -3.36 8.67 -14.78
N ASP A 267 -2.63 9.12 -13.77
CA ASP A 267 -2.53 10.51 -13.40
C ASP A 267 -1.06 10.96 -13.43
N HIS A 268 -0.73 11.73 -14.46
CA HIS A 268 0.61 12.23 -14.70
C HIS A 268 1.14 13.17 -13.61
N ARG A 269 0.27 13.78 -12.80
CA ARG A 269 0.65 14.77 -11.78
C ARG A 269 1.64 14.18 -10.78
N HIS A 270 1.38 12.95 -10.33
CA HIS A 270 2.22 12.26 -9.37
C HIS A 270 3.64 11.96 -9.90
N PHE A 271 3.75 11.61 -11.18
CA PHE A 271 5.04 11.37 -11.83
C PHE A 271 5.85 12.66 -11.94
N VAL A 272 5.20 13.77 -12.31
CA VAL A 272 5.83 15.09 -12.39
C VAL A 272 6.27 15.55 -11.00
N GLU A 273 5.44 15.35 -9.99
CA GLU A 273 5.75 15.70 -8.60
C GLU A 273 7.00 14.95 -8.11
N LEU A 274 7.07 13.63 -8.31
CA LEU A 274 8.25 12.86 -7.93
C LEU A 274 9.52 13.35 -8.65
N LEU A 275 9.44 13.60 -9.96
CA LEU A 275 10.58 14.14 -10.70
C LEU A 275 10.99 15.53 -10.18
N GLY A 276 10.02 16.36 -9.76
CA GLY A 276 10.27 17.62 -9.07
C GLY A 276 11.05 17.43 -7.78
N LYS A 277 10.67 16.45 -6.96
CA LYS A 277 11.37 16.08 -5.71
C LYS A 277 12.79 15.58 -5.99
N LEU A 278 12.99 14.75 -7.02
CA LEU A 278 14.31 14.30 -7.44
C LEU A 278 15.20 15.47 -7.92
N ALA A 279 14.63 16.44 -8.64
CA ALA A 279 15.37 17.59 -9.17
C ALA A 279 15.91 18.55 -8.09
N VAL A 280 15.42 18.46 -6.85
CA VAL A 280 15.90 19.24 -5.69
C VAL A 280 16.57 18.36 -4.63
N HIS A 281 16.56 17.05 -4.80
CA HIS A 281 17.17 16.11 -3.88
C HIS A 281 18.71 16.21 -3.95
N ASP A 282 19.40 16.13 -2.81
CA ASP A 282 20.84 16.37 -2.74
C ASP A 282 21.68 15.46 -3.64
N ASP A 283 21.30 14.19 -3.75
CA ASP A 283 22.00 13.24 -4.63
C ASP A 283 21.69 13.44 -6.13
N TRP A 284 20.60 14.14 -6.49
CA TRP A 284 20.05 14.19 -7.85
C TRP A 284 19.94 15.60 -8.44
N LYS A 285 20.12 16.66 -7.66
CA LYS A 285 19.99 18.07 -8.10
C LYS A 285 20.90 18.45 -9.27
N ASP A 286 22.06 17.80 -9.38
CA ASP A 286 23.04 18.02 -10.45
C ASP A 286 22.94 16.99 -11.60
N VAL A 287 22.02 16.02 -11.49
CA VAL A 287 21.85 14.98 -12.49
C VAL A 287 21.03 15.51 -13.67
N GLN A 288 21.60 15.41 -14.86
CA GLN A 288 20.88 15.67 -16.11
C GLN A 288 20.17 14.39 -16.57
N LEU A 289 18.87 14.28 -16.31
CA LEU A 289 18.06 13.13 -16.72
C LEU A 289 18.17 12.86 -18.22
N LYS A 290 18.62 11.66 -18.58
CA LYS A 290 18.70 11.18 -19.96
C LYS A 290 17.45 10.41 -20.37
N LYS A 291 16.86 9.66 -19.44
CA LYS A 291 15.77 8.73 -19.76
C LYS A 291 14.71 8.70 -18.67
N VAL A 292 13.45 8.79 -19.08
CA VAL A 292 12.30 8.47 -18.23
C VAL A 292 11.44 7.43 -18.93
N GLN A 293 11.11 6.37 -18.22
CA GLN A 293 10.33 5.25 -18.74
C GLN A 293 9.10 5.01 -17.88
N LEU A 294 8.03 4.52 -18.51
CA LEU A 294 6.85 4.01 -17.84
C LEU A 294 6.60 2.58 -18.29
N TYR A 295 6.48 1.67 -17.34
CA TYR A 295 6.16 0.28 -17.59
C TYR A 295 4.89 -0.13 -16.90
N PHE A 296 4.09 -0.94 -17.61
CA PHE A 296 2.98 -1.66 -17.03
C PHE A 296 3.39 -3.13 -16.90
N VAL A 297 3.29 -3.67 -15.69
CA VAL A 297 3.58 -5.07 -15.37
C VAL A 297 2.27 -5.79 -15.13
N VAL A 298 1.98 -6.74 -16.00
CA VAL A 298 0.74 -7.53 -15.98
C VAL A 298 1.04 -9.02 -15.98
N PRO A 299 0.12 -9.86 -15.45
CA PRO A 299 0.18 -11.30 -15.66
C PRO A 299 0.18 -11.65 -17.15
N ARG A 300 0.84 -12.76 -17.52
CA ARG A 300 1.01 -13.14 -18.93
C ARG A 300 -0.33 -13.31 -19.65
N GLU A 301 -1.30 -13.90 -18.96
CA GLU A 301 -2.67 -14.12 -19.42
C GLU A 301 -3.44 -12.82 -19.67
N LYS A 302 -2.99 -11.70 -19.09
CA LYS A 302 -3.60 -10.38 -19.27
C LYS A 302 -2.95 -9.55 -20.37
N LEU A 303 -1.78 -9.94 -20.88
CA LEU A 303 -1.05 -9.12 -21.86
C LEU A 303 -1.89 -8.84 -23.12
N SER A 304 -2.61 -9.82 -23.64
CA SER A 304 -3.38 -9.67 -24.88
C SER A 304 -4.62 -8.77 -24.74
N VAL A 305 -5.11 -8.55 -23.52
CA VAL A 305 -6.33 -7.79 -23.23
C VAL A 305 -6.04 -6.45 -22.56
N PHE A 306 -4.86 -6.27 -21.98
CA PHE A 306 -4.49 -5.07 -21.25
C PHE A 306 -4.42 -3.85 -22.18
N ARG A 307 -5.13 -2.79 -21.81
CA ARG A 307 -5.11 -1.53 -22.55
C ARG A 307 -4.29 -0.49 -21.80
N ARG A 308 -3.17 -0.09 -22.40
CA ARG A 308 -2.32 0.98 -21.85
C ARG A 308 -3.14 2.27 -21.70
N PRO A 309 -3.18 2.88 -20.51
CA PRO A 309 -3.94 4.10 -20.28
C PRO A 309 -3.29 5.34 -20.91
N VAL A 310 -2.02 5.26 -21.30
CA VAL A 310 -1.28 6.34 -21.94
C VAL A 310 -0.37 5.81 -23.05
N GLN A 311 -0.41 6.45 -24.22
CA GLN A 311 0.49 6.16 -25.32
C GLN A 311 1.84 6.87 -25.13
N SER A 312 2.91 6.31 -25.71
CA SER A 312 4.26 6.89 -25.60
C SER A 312 4.35 8.34 -26.07
N ALA A 313 3.60 8.72 -27.10
CA ALA A 313 3.58 10.09 -27.62
C ALA A 313 2.96 11.09 -26.64
N ASP A 314 1.87 10.71 -25.97
CA ASP A 314 1.21 11.56 -24.98
C ASP A 314 2.04 11.69 -23.72
N PHE A 315 2.62 10.57 -23.26
CA PHE A 315 3.59 10.57 -22.17
C PHE A 315 4.72 11.56 -22.48
N GLN A 316 5.36 11.46 -23.65
CA GLN A 316 6.40 12.40 -24.09
C GLN A 316 5.97 13.87 -24.03
N LYS A 317 4.77 14.16 -24.52
CA LYS A 317 4.26 15.53 -24.59
C LYS A 317 4.09 16.13 -23.20
N ILE A 318 3.57 15.35 -22.25
CA ILE A 318 3.35 15.79 -20.87
C ILE A 318 4.67 16.17 -20.18
N PHE A 319 5.68 15.31 -20.25
CA PHE A 319 6.97 15.60 -19.58
C PHE A 319 7.76 16.71 -20.27
N LYS A 320 7.70 16.81 -21.60
CA LYS A 320 8.30 17.95 -22.33
C LYS A 320 7.67 19.28 -21.93
N ALA A 321 6.36 19.31 -21.65
CA ALA A 321 5.66 20.52 -21.23
C ALA A 321 5.98 20.92 -19.78
N HIS A 322 6.17 19.97 -18.87
CA HIS A 322 6.45 20.22 -17.44
C HIS A 322 7.92 20.50 -17.13
N PHE A 323 8.84 20.09 -18.01
CA PHE A 323 10.26 20.40 -17.90
C PHE A 323 10.75 21.27 -19.07
N PRO A 324 10.17 22.47 -19.29
CA PRO A 324 10.57 23.32 -20.40
C PRO A 324 11.94 23.95 -20.12
N ARG A 325 12.95 23.51 -20.88
CA ARG A 325 14.23 24.21 -21.15
C ARG A 325 14.81 24.97 -19.94
N ARG A 326 15.34 24.26 -18.94
CA ARG A 326 16.37 24.86 -18.05
C ARG A 326 17.56 25.26 -18.94
N ARG A 327 17.86 26.56 -19.03
CA ARG A 327 18.74 27.21 -20.03
C ARG A 327 20.22 26.75 -20.07
N GLN A 328 20.63 25.72 -19.30
CA GLN A 328 21.95 25.09 -19.41
C GLN A 328 21.92 23.66 -20.01
N GLN A 329 20.74 23.08 -20.26
CA GLN A 329 20.59 21.71 -20.81
C GLN A 329 20.23 21.70 -22.31
N GLN A 330 20.55 22.77 -23.05
CA GLN A 330 19.98 23.02 -24.38
C GLN A 330 20.76 22.44 -25.58
N ARG A 331 21.70 21.53 -25.32
CA ARG A 331 22.14 20.54 -26.30
C ARG A 331 21.93 19.20 -25.60
N LEU A 332 21.38 18.18 -26.26
CA LEU A 332 21.33 16.75 -25.84
C LEU A 332 19.95 16.12 -25.50
N LEU A 333 18.80 16.78 -25.71
CA LEU A 333 17.47 16.12 -25.55
C LEU A 333 16.98 15.48 -26.86
N GLU A 334 17.76 14.57 -27.43
CA GLU A 334 17.28 13.58 -28.40
C GLU A 334 17.37 12.19 -27.75
N HIS A 335 16.20 11.54 -27.59
CA HIS A 335 15.94 10.08 -27.52
C HIS A 335 15.35 9.43 -26.24
N SER A 336 14.16 8.83 -26.47
CA SER A 336 13.54 7.64 -25.84
C SER A 336 12.79 7.73 -24.50
N TRP A 337 11.81 8.64 -24.41
CA TRP A 337 10.69 8.38 -23.50
C TRP A 337 9.87 7.22 -24.06
N THR A 338 9.82 6.12 -23.33
CA THR A 338 9.21 4.88 -23.78
C THR A 338 8.17 4.45 -22.75
N SER A 339 6.92 4.31 -23.20
CA SER A 339 5.88 3.57 -22.50
C SER A 339 5.80 2.19 -23.16
N CYS A 340 6.11 1.13 -22.44
CA CYS A 340 5.95 -0.25 -22.92
C CYS A 340 5.31 -1.12 -21.85
N CYS A 341 4.53 -2.11 -22.28
CA CYS A 341 4.04 -3.14 -21.38
C CYS A 341 5.10 -4.25 -21.27
N LYS A 342 5.34 -4.74 -20.05
CA LYS A 342 6.32 -5.78 -19.75
C LYS A 342 5.67 -6.87 -18.91
N ILE A 343 5.77 -8.11 -19.36
CA ILE A 343 5.40 -9.26 -18.55
C ILE A 343 6.60 -9.61 -17.69
N ALA A 344 6.44 -9.62 -16.37
CA ALA A 344 7.44 -10.22 -15.48
C ALA A 344 7.32 -11.76 -15.57
N ARG A 345 8.44 -12.45 -15.82
CA ARG A 345 8.50 -13.90 -15.95
C ARG A 345 9.11 -14.48 -14.66
N LEU A 346 8.35 -15.34 -13.99
CA LEU A 346 8.85 -16.20 -12.92
C LEU A 346 9.96 -17.11 -13.47
N ARG A 347 11.08 -17.23 -12.74
CA ARG A 347 12.04 -18.31 -12.95
C ARG A 347 11.51 -19.62 -12.39
#